data_AF-A0A7Z1SCK5-F1
#
_entry.id   AF-A0A7Z1SCK5-F1
#
_cell.length_a   1.000
_cell.length_b   1.000
_cell.length_c   1.000
_cell.angle_alpha   90.00
_cell.angle_beta   90.00
_cell.angle_gamma   90.00
#
_symmetry.space_group_name_H-M   'P 1'
#
loop_
_entity.id
_entity.type
_entity.pdbx_description
1 polymer ?
#
loop_
_entity_poly.entity_id
_entity_poly.type
_entity_poly.pdbx_seq_one_letter_code
_entity_poly.pdbx_strand_id
1 'polypeptide(L)'
;NGVDSINNVQPTVVKKDEAKTAIENAARAKKAEIDQTPNATDEEKAVAKAKVDEAVTTAKNAIDQATNNNGVDTAKTNGVDAINNVQPTVVKKDEAKTAIDKAAEAKKAEIDQTPNATDEEKAAAKAKVDEAVNNAKASIDQATNNNGVDTAKSEGTDAINHVQPVVVKKDEAKVAINKAAEAKKAEIDQTPNATDEEKAAAKAKVDEAVTTAKNAIDQATNNAGVDT
;
A
#
# COMPACT_ATOMS: atom_id res chain seq x y z
N ASN A 1 18.81 47.85 -61.62
CA ASN A 1 18.46 47.32 -62.96
C ASN A 1 17.25 46.40 -62.79
N GLY A 2 16.43 46.16 -63.83
CA GLY A 2 15.28 45.23 -63.70
C GLY A 2 15.66 43.81 -63.25
N VAL A 3 16.89 43.37 -63.57
CA VAL A 3 17.49 42.10 -63.12
C VAL A 3 17.66 42.06 -61.60
N ASP A 4 18.08 43.16 -60.97
CA ASP A 4 18.28 43.21 -59.51
C ASP A 4 16.95 43.14 -58.75
N SER A 5 15.90 43.76 -59.30
CA SER A 5 14.55 43.70 -58.75
C SER A 5 13.96 42.28 -58.80
N ILE A 6 14.24 41.53 -59.87
CA ILE A 6 13.81 40.13 -60.02
C ILE A 6 14.59 39.22 -59.07
N ASN A 7 15.91 39.40 -58.95
CA ASN A 7 16.76 38.61 -58.06
C ASN A 7 16.42 38.81 -56.57
N ASN A 8 15.80 39.94 -56.22
CA ASN A 8 15.39 40.23 -54.85
C ASN A 8 13.99 39.71 -54.49
N VAL A 9 13.26 39.09 -55.44
CA VAL A 9 11.97 38.45 -55.14
C VAL A 9 12.24 37.15 -54.36
N GLN A 10 11.86 37.15 -53.09
CA GLN A 10 11.93 35.97 -52.22
C GLN A 10 10.51 35.53 -51.83
N PRO A 11 10.21 34.22 -51.86
CA PRO A 11 8.92 33.73 -51.39
C PRO A 11 8.79 33.94 -49.87
N THR A 12 7.62 34.39 -49.42
CA THR A 12 7.32 34.51 -47.98
C THR A 12 6.89 33.14 -47.43
N VAL A 13 7.56 32.64 -46.38
CA VAL A 13 7.28 31.33 -45.76
C VAL A 13 6.45 31.50 -44.49
N VAL A 14 5.15 31.81 -44.63
CA VAL A 14 4.27 32.04 -43.46
C VAL A 14 3.65 30.73 -42.94
N LYS A 15 3.20 29.87 -43.86
CA LYS A 15 2.36 28.71 -43.53
C LYS A 15 3.08 27.64 -42.68
N LYS A 16 4.36 27.39 -42.94
CA LYS A 16 5.16 26.41 -42.17
C LYS A 16 5.42 26.91 -40.75
N ASP A 17 5.71 28.19 -40.59
CA ASP A 17 5.96 28.79 -39.28
C ASP A 17 4.70 28.74 -38.42
N GLU A 18 3.54 29.13 -38.97
CA GLU A 18 2.24 28.98 -38.30
C GLU A 18 1.95 27.53 -37.86
N ALA A 19 2.25 26.56 -38.72
CA ALA A 19 2.06 25.14 -38.40
C ALA A 19 3.01 24.67 -37.28
N LYS A 20 4.27 25.09 -37.29
CA LYS A 20 5.24 24.78 -36.22
C LYS A 20 4.84 25.41 -34.88
N THR A 21 4.37 26.65 -34.88
CA THR A 21 3.81 27.30 -33.68
C THR A 21 2.60 26.54 -33.15
N ALA A 22 1.72 26.03 -34.02
CA ALA A 22 0.59 25.19 -33.60
C ALA A 22 1.06 23.89 -32.92
N ILE A 23 2.10 23.22 -33.45
CA ILE A 23 2.71 22.03 -32.84
C ILE A 23 3.29 22.35 -31.46
N GLU A 24 4.01 23.46 -31.31
CA GLU A 24 4.58 23.88 -30.01
C GLU A 24 3.49 24.19 -28.97
N ASN A 25 2.40 24.84 -29.40
CA ASN A 25 1.26 25.12 -28.53
C ASN A 25 0.56 23.83 -28.08
N ALA A 26 0.34 22.88 -28.99
CA ALA A 26 -0.22 21.57 -28.66
C ALA A 26 0.68 20.82 -27.67
N ALA A 27 1.99 20.80 -27.90
CA ALA A 27 2.95 20.16 -27.02
C ALA A 27 2.94 20.78 -25.61
N ARG A 28 2.93 22.11 -25.51
CA ARG A 28 2.86 22.83 -24.23
C ARG A 28 1.58 22.50 -23.47
N ALA A 29 0.43 22.50 -24.15
CA ALA A 29 -0.84 22.11 -23.55
C ALA A 29 -0.81 20.66 -23.07
N LYS A 30 -0.26 19.74 -23.89
CA LYS A 30 -0.21 18.33 -23.54
C LYS A 30 0.70 18.04 -22.36
N LYS A 31 1.87 18.69 -22.28
CA LYS A 31 2.77 18.55 -21.12
C LYS A 31 2.12 19.04 -19.83
N ALA A 32 1.31 20.11 -19.90
CA ALA A 32 0.55 20.59 -18.75
C ALA A 32 -0.56 19.61 -18.31
N GLU A 33 -1.22 18.93 -19.26
CA GLU A 33 -2.16 17.84 -18.95
C GLU A 33 -1.44 16.65 -18.29
N ILE A 34 -0.27 16.26 -18.81
CA ILE A 34 0.57 15.20 -18.22
C ILE A 34 0.96 15.55 -16.77
N ASP A 35 1.27 16.82 -16.48
CA ASP A 35 1.61 17.26 -15.13
C ASP A 35 0.48 17.07 -14.12
N GLN A 36 -0.77 17.13 -14.60
CA GLN A 36 -1.98 16.95 -13.80
C GLN A 36 -2.46 15.49 -13.78
N THR A 37 -1.74 14.56 -14.40
CA THR A 37 -2.15 13.15 -14.41
C THR A 37 -2.17 12.61 -12.97
N PRO A 38 -3.36 12.19 -12.47
CA PRO A 38 -3.49 11.67 -11.11
C PRO A 38 -2.66 10.41 -10.93
N ASN A 39 -2.13 10.21 -9.72
CA ASN A 39 -1.36 9.04 -9.30
C ASN A 39 -0.03 8.79 -10.05
N ALA A 40 0.23 9.47 -11.17
CA ALA A 40 1.48 9.38 -11.90
C ALA A 40 2.64 9.94 -11.08
N THR A 41 3.74 9.19 -11.04
CA THR A 41 4.98 9.71 -10.47
C THR A 41 5.68 10.69 -11.41
N ASP A 42 6.59 11.48 -10.86
CA ASP A 42 7.41 12.42 -11.63
C ASP A 42 8.17 11.71 -12.77
N GLU A 43 8.66 10.49 -12.53
CA GLU A 43 9.33 9.67 -13.54
C GLU A 43 8.38 9.19 -14.65
N GLU A 44 7.18 8.73 -14.30
CA GLU A 44 6.16 8.32 -15.28
C GLU A 44 5.73 9.49 -16.17
N LYS A 45 5.58 10.69 -15.57
CA LYS A 45 5.32 11.93 -16.30
C LYS A 45 6.47 12.33 -17.20
N ALA A 46 7.72 12.22 -16.74
CA ALA A 46 8.90 12.55 -17.53
C ALA A 46 9.01 11.67 -18.80
N VAL A 47 8.73 10.37 -18.68
CA VAL A 47 8.69 9.44 -19.82
C VAL A 47 7.61 9.87 -20.84
N ALA A 48 6.42 10.27 -20.37
CA ALA A 48 5.38 10.76 -21.26
C ALA A 48 5.76 12.08 -21.94
N LYS A 49 6.37 13.03 -21.21
CA LYS A 49 6.84 14.30 -21.80
C LYS A 49 7.92 14.09 -22.86
N ALA A 50 8.82 13.12 -22.68
CA ALA A 50 9.81 12.76 -23.68
C ALA A 50 9.14 12.25 -24.98
N LYS A 51 8.09 11.42 -24.86
CA LYS A 51 7.29 10.99 -26.03
C LYS A 51 6.59 12.16 -26.73
N VAL A 52 6.16 13.18 -25.99
CA VAL A 52 5.64 14.43 -26.60
C VAL A 52 6.74 15.14 -27.41
N ASP A 53 7.97 15.23 -26.89
CA ASP A 53 9.10 15.86 -27.60
C ASP A 53 9.50 15.09 -28.88
N GLU A 54 9.44 13.77 -28.85
CA GLU A 54 9.62 12.92 -30.03
C GLU A 54 8.54 13.17 -31.09
N ALA A 55 7.27 13.27 -30.67
CA ALA A 55 6.15 13.57 -31.56
C ALA A 55 6.27 14.98 -32.18
N VAL A 56 6.70 15.98 -31.40
CA VAL A 56 6.99 17.34 -31.90
C VAL A 56 8.06 17.32 -32.96
N THR A 57 9.17 16.61 -32.71
CA THR A 57 10.29 16.51 -33.65
C THR A 57 9.83 15.88 -34.97
N THR A 58 9.09 14.77 -34.88
CA THR A 58 8.48 14.10 -36.04
C THR A 58 7.56 15.03 -36.83
N ALA A 59 6.67 15.75 -36.15
CA ALA A 59 5.73 16.67 -36.78
C ALA A 59 6.42 17.84 -37.49
N LYS A 60 7.42 18.47 -36.84
CA LYS A 60 8.20 19.57 -37.43
C LYS A 60 8.96 19.11 -38.69
N ASN A 61 9.58 17.93 -38.64
CA ASN A 61 10.24 17.35 -39.80
C ASN A 61 9.27 17.10 -40.96
N ALA A 62 8.06 16.61 -40.70
CA ALA A 62 7.03 16.42 -41.73
C ALA A 62 6.55 17.76 -42.34
N ILE A 63 6.38 18.79 -41.51
CA ILE A 63 6.05 20.16 -41.97
C ILE A 63 7.17 20.72 -42.87
N ASP A 64 8.44 20.49 -42.49
CA ASP A 64 9.58 20.94 -43.28
C ASP A 64 9.66 20.26 -44.64
N GLN A 65 9.35 18.96 -44.69
CA GLN A 65 9.33 18.17 -45.92
C GLN A 65 8.13 18.47 -46.83
N ALA A 66 7.04 19.03 -46.31
CA ALA A 66 5.87 19.34 -47.11
C ALA A 66 6.18 20.38 -48.21
N THR A 67 5.77 20.08 -49.44
CA THR A 67 6.05 20.90 -50.64
C THR A 67 4.89 21.82 -51.05
N ASN A 68 3.74 21.70 -50.40
CA ASN A 68 2.57 22.54 -50.64
C ASN A 68 1.74 22.75 -49.36
N ASN A 69 0.79 23.68 -49.41
CA ASN A 69 -0.02 24.07 -48.24
C ASN A 69 -0.85 22.91 -47.67
N ASN A 70 -1.43 22.06 -48.53
CA ASN A 70 -2.22 20.92 -48.08
C ASN A 70 -1.34 19.91 -47.33
N GLY A 71 -0.11 19.68 -47.80
CA GLY A 71 0.87 18.83 -47.11
C GLY A 71 1.25 19.40 -45.75
N VAL A 72 1.42 20.72 -45.64
CA VAL A 72 1.68 21.38 -44.34
C VAL A 72 0.50 21.22 -43.40
N ASP A 73 -0.73 21.41 -43.89
CA ASP A 73 -1.94 21.25 -43.06
C ASP A 73 -2.14 19.79 -42.61
N THR A 74 -1.91 18.81 -43.48
CA THR A 74 -1.96 17.39 -43.11
C THR A 74 -0.87 17.03 -42.09
N ALA A 75 0.37 17.46 -42.30
CA ALA A 75 1.47 17.20 -41.35
C ALA A 75 1.20 17.84 -39.98
N LYS A 76 0.66 19.06 -39.97
CA LYS A 76 0.21 19.74 -38.75
C LYS A 76 -0.87 18.94 -38.03
N THR A 77 -1.95 18.55 -38.71
CA THR A 77 -3.05 17.78 -38.11
C THR A 77 -2.54 16.47 -37.51
N ASN A 78 -1.81 15.67 -38.30
CA ASN A 78 -1.26 14.40 -37.83
C ASN A 78 -0.31 14.58 -36.63
N GLY A 79 0.49 15.65 -36.64
CA GLY A 79 1.39 15.99 -35.54
C GLY A 79 0.67 16.36 -34.25
N VAL A 80 -0.39 17.18 -34.35
CA VAL A 80 -1.26 17.52 -33.22
C VAL A 80 -1.93 16.27 -32.66
N ASP A 81 -2.46 15.40 -33.52
CA ASP A 81 -3.11 14.16 -33.09
C ASP A 81 -2.11 13.22 -32.38
N ALA A 82 -0.91 13.07 -32.94
CA ALA A 82 0.14 12.26 -32.33
C ALA A 82 0.53 12.78 -30.93
N ILE A 83 0.67 14.10 -30.76
CA ILE A 83 0.94 14.72 -29.46
C ILE A 83 -0.21 14.46 -28.48
N ASN A 84 -1.46 14.68 -28.90
CA ASN A 84 -2.63 14.55 -28.05
C ASN A 84 -2.86 13.12 -27.54
N ASN A 85 -2.41 12.12 -28.30
CA ASN A 85 -2.52 10.70 -27.95
C ASN A 85 -1.48 10.23 -26.92
N VAL A 86 -0.47 11.04 -26.57
CA VAL A 86 0.54 10.66 -25.58
C VAL A 86 -0.04 10.75 -24.17
N GLN A 87 -0.12 9.62 -23.45
CA GLN A 87 -0.53 9.57 -22.04
C GLN A 87 0.57 8.94 -21.16
N PRO A 88 0.67 9.31 -19.87
CA PRO A 88 1.51 8.59 -18.92
C PRO A 88 1.01 7.18 -18.67
N THR A 89 1.94 6.25 -18.51
CA THR A 89 1.65 4.92 -17.97
C THR A 89 1.78 5.00 -16.46
N VAL A 90 0.66 4.86 -15.74
CA VAL A 90 0.58 5.00 -14.28
C VAL A 90 0.46 3.63 -13.65
N VAL A 91 1.52 3.16 -13.00
CA VAL A 91 1.58 1.79 -12.44
C VAL A 91 2.27 1.73 -11.08
N LYS A 92 3.24 2.62 -10.81
CA LYS A 92 4.14 2.48 -9.65
C LYS A 92 3.40 2.42 -8.30
N LYS A 93 2.41 3.30 -8.11
CA LYS A 93 1.63 3.34 -6.85
C LYS A 93 0.72 2.13 -6.68
N ASP A 94 0.12 1.64 -7.76
CA ASP A 94 -0.81 0.50 -7.70
C ASP A 94 -0.07 -0.81 -7.40
N GLU A 95 1.12 -0.98 -7.98
CA GLU A 95 2.02 -2.09 -7.63
C GLU A 95 2.41 -2.06 -6.16
N ALA A 96 2.75 -0.89 -5.62
CA ALA A 96 3.09 -0.73 -4.21
C ALA A 96 1.91 -1.05 -3.28
N LYS A 97 0.69 -0.58 -3.60
CA LYS A 97 -0.52 -0.89 -2.82
C LYS A 97 -0.84 -2.38 -2.83
N THR A 98 -0.68 -3.03 -3.98
CA THR A 98 -0.85 -4.48 -4.11
C THR A 98 0.13 -5.25 -3.23
N ALA A 99 1.38 -4.77 -3.11
CA ALA A 99 2.36 -5.37 -2.21
C ALA A 99 1.97 -5.21 -0.72
N ILE A 100 1.44 -4.04 -0.33
CA ILE A 100 0.91 -3.80 1.02
C ILE A 100 -0.25 -4.75 1.34
N ASP A 101 -1.18 -4.95 0.41
CA ASP A 101 -2.31 -5.87 0.61
C ASP A 101 -1.85 -7.31 0.83
N LYS A 102 -0.89 -7.79 0.04
CA LYS A 102 -0.30 -9.13 0.22
C LYS A 102 0.43 -9.29 1.55
N ALA A 103 1.17 -8.26 1.99
CA ALA A 103 1.84 -8.28 3.29
C ALA A 103 0.82 -8.36 4.43
N ALA A 104 -0.28 -7.62 4.33
CA ALA A 104 -1.36 -7.65 5.32
C ALA A 104 -2.07 -9.01 5.37
N GLU A 105 -2.39 -9.61 4.23
CA GLU A 105 -2.97 -10.96 4.15
C GLU A 105 -2.08 -12.00 4.83
N ALA A 106 -0.79 -12.01 4.48
CA ALA A 106 0.19 -12.89 5.10
C ALA A 106 0.26 -12.68 6.61
N LYS A 107 0.29 -11.41 7.05
CA LYS A 107 0.38 -11.11 8.48
C LYS A 107 -0.86 -11.52 9.27
N LYS A 108 -2.05 -11.34 8.71
CA LYS A 108 -3.29 -11.79 9.34
C LYS A 108 -3.34 -13.32 9.47
N ALA A 109 -2.80 -14.05 8.49
CA ALA A 109 -2.66 -15.50 8.57
C ALA A 109 -1.67 -15.94 9.67
N GLU A 110 -0.55 -15.24 9.85
CA GLU A 110 0.35 -15.47 10.98
C GLU A 110 -0.34 -15.21 12.33
N ILE A 111 -1.10 -14.11 12.43
CA ILE A 111 -1.89 -13.78 13.63
C ILE A 111 -2.87 -14.91 13.98
N ASP A 112 -3.53 -15.49 12.98
CA ASP A 112 -4.47 -16.61 13.19
C ASP A 112 -3.82 -17.84 13.82
N GLN A 113 -2.54 -18.05 13.52
CA GLN A 113 -1.74 -19.16 14.04
C GLN A 113 -1.04 -18.83 15.37
N THR A 114 -1.26 -17.65 15.94
CA THR A 114 -0.62 -17.27 17.21
C THR A 114 -1.09 -18.22 18.32
N PRO A 115 -0.17 -18.99 18.94
CA PRO A 115 -0.52 -19.95 19.97
C PRO A 115 -1.01 -19.23 21.23
N ASN A 116 -1.92 -19.88 21.95
CA ASN A 116 -2.53 -19.40 23.20
C ASN A 116 -3.34 -18.08 23.10
N ALA A 117 -3.26 -17.36 21.99
CA ALA A 117 -4.08 -16.18 21.73
C ALA A 117 -5.55 -16.57 21.58
N THR A 118 -6.39 -15.81 22.25
CA THR A 118 -7.85 -15.86 22.09
C THR A 118 -8.29 -15.18 20.79
N ASP A 119 -9.50 -15.50 20.34
CA ASP A 119 -10.10 -14.87 19.16
C ASP A 119 -10.15 -13.34 19.29
N GLU A 120 -10.41 -12.80 20.49
CA GLU A 120 -10.44 -11.36 20.75
C GLU A 120 -9.05 -10.71 20.66
N GLU A 121 -8.00 -11.35 21.21
CA GLU A 121 -6.63 -10.86 21.12
C GLU A 121 -6.13 -10.87 19.65
N LYS A 122 -6.50 -11.89 18.88
CA LYS A 122 -6.22 -11.97 17.43
C LYS A 122 -6.97 -10.88 16.66
N ALA A 123 -8.26 -10.68 16.93
CA ALA A 123 -9.05 -9.65 16.28
C ALA A 123 -8.48 -8.24 16.52
N ALA A 124 -8.06 -7.95 17.75
CA ALA A 124 -7.40 -6.69 18.08
C ALA A 124 -6.10 -6.48 17.31
N ALA A 125 -5.29 -7.53 17.12
CA ALA A 125 -4.09 -7.46 16.29
C ALA A 125 -4.41 -7.26 14.79
N LYS A 126 -5.41 -7.96 14.25
CA LYS A 126 -5.83 -7.77 12.85
C LYS A 126 -6.33 -6.36 12.57
N ALA A 127 -7.03 -5.73 13.52
CA ALA A 127 -7.44 -4.34 13.41
C ALA A 127 -6.24 -3.38 13.33
N LYS A 128 -5.16 -3.65 14.09
CA LYS A 128 -3.90 -2.88 13.98
C LYS A 128 -3.20 -3.10 12.64
N VAL A 129 -3.29 -4.29 12.04
CA VAL A 129 -2.81 -4.52 10.67
C VAL A 129 -3.60 -3.65 9.68
N ASP A 130 -4.92 -3.57 9.81
CA ASP A 130 -5.76 -2.74 8.94
C ASP A 130 -5.43 -1.24 9.06
N GLU A 131 -5.16 -0.77 10.28
CA GLU A 131 -4.68 0.60 10.51
C GLU A 131 -3.33 0.85 9.80
N ALA A 132 -2.36 -0.07 9.96
CA ALA A 132 -1.06 0.04 9.30
C ALA A 132 -1.17 0.05 7.76
N VAL A 133 -2.06 -0.77 7.19
CA VAL A 133 -2.37 -0.78 5.74
C VAL A 133 -2.88 0.57 5.28
N ASN A 134 -3.87 1.14 5.99
CA ASN A 134 -4.45 2.43 5.62
C ASN A 134 -3.40 3.54 5.65
N ASN A 135 -2.56 3.56 6.69
CA ASN A 135 -1.46 4.52 6.80
C ASN A 135 -0.44 4.35 5.66
N ALA A 136 -0.04 3.11 5.34
CA ALA A 136 0.88 2.83 4.24
C ALA A 136 0.33 3.28 2.88
N LYS A 137 -0.94 2.98 2.60
CA LYS A 137 -1.61 3.38 1.35
C LYS A 137 -1.71 4.90 1.23
N ALA A 138 -2.03 5.60 2.33
CA ALA A 138 -2.05 7.06 2.36
C ALA A 138 -0.66 7.67 2.08
N SER A 139 0.41 7.11 2.64
CA SER A 139 1.77 7.55 2.35
C SER A 139 2.17 7.31 0.89
N ILE A 140 1.79 6.16 0.31
CA ILE A 140 1.99 5.87 -1.13
C ILE A 140 1.25 6.89 -2.01
N ASP A 141 0.02 7.25 -1.63
CA ASP A 141 -0.78 8.24 -2.37
C ASP A 141 -0.13 9.63 -2.33
N GLN A 142 0.49 10.01 -1.22
CA GLN A 142 1.16 11.30 -1.06
C GLN A 142 2.51 11.39 -1.78
N ALA A 143 3.21 10.27 -2.00
CA ALA A 143 4.50 10.26 -2.66
C ALA A 143 4.42 10.79 -4.10
N THR A 144 5.35 11.67 -4.51
CA THR A 144 5.34 12.26 -5.87
C THR A 144 6.25 11.53 -6.85
N ASN A 145 7.26 10.81 -6.36
CA ASN A 145 8.26 10.13 -7.16
C ASN A 145 8.40 8.66 -6.78
N ASN A 146 9.08 7.89 -7.63
CA ASN A 146 9.26 6.45 -7.46
C ASN A 146 9.93 6.08 -6.13
N ASN A 147 10.95 6.85 -5.71
CA ASN A 147 11.67 6.59 -4.46
C ASN A 147 10.76 6.77 -3.24
N GLY A 148 9.95 7.83 -3.22
CA GLY A 148 8.97 8.07 -2.14
C GLY A 148 7.94 6.94 -2.06
N VAL A 149 7.48 6.43 -3.21
CA VAL A 149 6.58 5.26 -3.26
C VAL A 149 7.26 4.02 -2.68
N ASP A 150 8.52 3.77 -3.04
CA ASP A 150 9.27 2.63 -2.52
C ASP A 150 9.56 2.73 -1.02
N THR A 151 9.91 3.92 -0.51
CA THR A 151 10.06 4.18 0.93
C THR A 151 8.76 3.93 1.67
N ALA A 152 7.65 4.52 1.23
CA ALA A 152 6.34 4.35 1.87
C ALA A 152 5.88 2.88 1.86
N LYS A 153 6.14 2.15 0.77
CA LYS A 153 5.90 0.71 0.68
C LYS A 153 6.72 -0.07 1.71
N SER A 154 8.02 0.23 1.83
CA SER A 154 8.92 -0.46 2.76
C SER A 154 8.49 -0.22 4.21
N GLU A 155 8.33 1.05 4.60
CA GLU A 155 7.92 1.43 5.96
C GLU A 155 6.55 0.84 6.32
N GLY A 156 5.60 0.87 5.38
CA GLY A 156 4.28 0.26 5.56
C GLY A 156 4.35 -1.26 5.76
N THR A 157 5.20 -1.95 4.99
CA THR A 157 5.42 -3.39 5.11
C THR A 157 6.04 -3.73 6.47
N ASP A 158 7.03 -2.96 6.91
CA ASP A 158 7.67 -3.16 8.22
C ASP A 158 6.68 -2.92 9.37
N ALA A 159 5.87 -1.87 9.28
CA ALA A 159 4.83 -1.58 10.27
C ALA A 159 3.81 -2.72 10.39
N ILE A 160 3.34 -3.26 9.27
CA ILE A 160 2.46 -4.44 9.23
C ILE A 160 3.14 -5.64 9.89
N ASN A 161 4.38 -5.94 9.51
CA ASN A 161 5.12 -7.10 10.02
C ASN A 161 5.37 -7.06 11.53
N HIS A 162 5.45 -5.86 12.12
CA HIS A 162 5.66 -5.67 13.55
C HIS A 162 4.41 -5.89 14.40
N VAL A 163 3.22 -5.98 13.79
CA VAL A 163 1.97 -6.21 14.53
C VAL A 163 1.91 -7.65 15.06
N GLN A 164 1.64 -7.82 16.34
CA GLN A 164 1.51 -9.13 16.99
C GLN A 164 0.36 -9.11 18.00
N PRO A 165 -0.33 -10.26 18.25
CA PRO A 165 -1.30 -10.36 19.32
C PRO A 165 -0.63 -10.18 20.68
N VAL A 166 -1.34 -9.48 21.58
CA VAL A 166 -0.96 -9.43 22.99
C VAL A 166 -1.65 -10.59 23.67
N VAL A 167 -0.90 -11.63 24.02
CA VAL A 167 -1.42 -12.90 24.57
C VAL A 167 -1.27 -12.88 26.09
N VAL A 168 -2.38 -12.66 26.80
CA VAL A 168 -2.37 -12.51 28.26
C VAL A 168 -3.52 -13.24 28.94
N LYS A 169 -4.68 -13.38 28.28
CA LYS A 169 -5.91 -13.84 28.95
C LYS A 169 -5.76 -15.21 29.61
N LYS A 170 -5.22 -16.20 28.88
CA LYS A 170 -5.05 -17.57 29.39
C LYS A 170 -4.04 -17.63 30.54
N ASP A 171 -2.95 -16.87 30.45
CA ASP A 171 -1.91 -16.87 31.48
C ASP A 171 -2.42 -16.24 32.78
N GLU A 172 -3.14 -15.13 32.69
CA GLU A 172 -3.79 -14.50 33.84
C GLU A 172 -4.79 -15.45 34.52
N ALA A 173 -5.61 -16.17 33.75
CA ALA A 173 -6.56 -17.14 34.29
C ALA A 173 -5.85 -18.31 35.01
N LYS A 174 -4.75 -18.84 34.45
CA LYS A 174 -3.94 -19.89 35.10
C LYS A 174 -3.30 -19.41 36.40
N VAL A 175 -2.83 -18.17 36.45
CA VAL A 175 -2.30 -17.55 37.68
C VAL A 175 -3.40 -17.44 38.74
N ALA A 176 -4.60 -17.02 38.36
CA ALA A 176 -5.74 -16.93 39.28
C ALA A 176 -6.13 -18.30 39.87
N ILE A 177 -6.15 -19.36 39.05
CA ILE A 177 -6.41 -20.74 39.51
C ILE A 177 -5.36 -21.20 40.51
N ASN A 178 -4.07 -20.97 40.24
CA ASN A 178 -3.00 -21.36 41.16
C ASN A 178 -3.18 -20.70 42.52
N LYS A 179 -3.47 -19.39 42.53
CA LYS A 179 -3.69 -18.63 43.76
C LYS A 179 -4.90 -19.14 44.54
N ALA A 180 -6.00 -19.46 43.86
CA ALA A 180 -7.19 -20.02 44.50
C ALA A 180 -6.92 -21.41 45.10
N ALA A 181 -6.15 -22.24 44.40
CA ALA A 181 -5.76 -23.57 44.87
C ALA A 181 -4.84 -23.50 46.10
N GLU A 182 -3.84 -22.63 46.09
CA GLU A 182 -2.96 -22.39 47.24
C GLU A 182 -3.75 -21.96 48.48
N ALA A 183 -4.66 -21.00 48.32
CA ALA A 183 -5.55 -20.57 49.40
C ALA A 183 -6.40 -21.74 49.92
N LYS A 184 -6.98 -22.56 49.02
CA LYS A 184 -7.81 -23.70 49.42
C LYS A 184 -7.02 -24.78 50.16
N LYS A 185 -5.79 -25.06 49.75
CA LYS A 185 -4.92 -26.01 50.46
C LYS A 185 -4.53 -25.50 51.84
N ALA A 186 -4.30 -24.20 52.00
CA ALA A 186 -4.03 -23.60 53.30
C ALA A 186 -5.25 -23.71 54.25
N GLU A 187 -6.48 -23.52 53.74
CA GLU A 187 -7.71 -23.78 54.51
C GLU A 187 -7.82 -25.26 54.93
N ILE A 188 -7.53 -26.20 54.01
CA ILE A 188 -7.52 -27.65 54.31
C ILE A 188 -6.53 -27.97 55.42
N ASP A 189 -5.34 -27.38 55.39
CA ASP A 189 -4.31 -27.56 56.44
C ASP A 189 -4.79 -27.15 57.83
N GLN A 190 -5.60 -26.09 57.88
CA GLN A 190 -6.17 -25.55 59.12
C GLN A 190 -7.45 -26.26 59.56
N THR A 191 -7.91 -27.28 58.84
CA THR A 191 -9.14 -28.01 59.20
C THR A 191 -8.95 -28.77 60.52
N PRO A 192 -9.71 -28.44 61.58
CA PRO A 192 -9.57 -29.09 62.89
C PRO A 192 -10.13 -30.52 62.86
N ASN A 193 -9.52 -31.40 63.67
CA ASN A 193 -9.90 -32.82 63.83
C ASN A 193 -9.76 -33.70 62.58
N ALA A 194 -9.34 -33.17 61.43
CA ALA A 194 -9.02 -33.96 60.24
C ALA A 194 -7.64 -34.60 60.36
N THR A 195 -7.52 -35.86 59.95
CA THR A 195 -6.23 -36.55 59.91
C THR A 195 -5.37 -36.06 58.75
N ASP A 196 -4.07 -36.38 58.78
CA ASP A 196 -3.16 -36.01 57.70
C ASP A 196 -3.53 -36.71 56.38
N GLU A 197 -4.03 -37.95 56.44
CA GLU A 197 -4.52 -38.70 55.27
C GLU A 197 -5.76 -38.04 54.64
N GLU A 198 -6.71 -37.58 55.47
CA GLU A 198 -7.90 -36.87 54.99
C GLU A 198 -7.53 -35.54 54.33
N LYS A 199 -6.60 -34.78 54.93
CA LYS A 199 -6.07 -33.54 54.34
C LYS A 199 -5.34 -33.80 53.04
N ALA A 200 -4.50 -34.83 52.98
CA ALA A 200 -3.78 -35.22 51.77
C ALA A 200 -4.76 -35.59 50.63
N ALA A 201 -5.79 -36.38 50.93
CA ALA A 201 -6.82 -36.74 49.96
C ALA A 201 -7.61 -35.51 49.46
N ALA A 202 -7.93 -34.56 50.34
CA ALA A 202 -8.59 -33.31 49.94
C ALA A 202 -7.71 -32.42 49.06
N LYS A 203 -6.40 -32.30 49.39
CA LYS A 203 -5.44 -31.55 48.56
C LYS A 203 -5.24 -32.19 47.17
N ALA A 204 -5.24 -33.52 47.09
CA ALA A 204 -5.17 -34.23 45.82
C ALA A 204 -6.39 -33.89 44.93
N LYS A 205 -7.60 -33.83 45.50
CA LYS A 205 -8.80 -33.38 44.76
C LYS A 205 -8.69 -31.93 44.28
N VAL A 206 -8.05 -31.04 45.06
CA VAL A 206 -7.75 -29.67 44.61
C VAL A 206 -6.80 -29.70 43.39
N ASP A 207 -5.76 -30.53 43.42
CA ASP A 207 -4.81 -30.67 42.30
C ASP A 207 -5.45 -31.24 41.03
N GLU A 208 -6.36 -32.21 41.18
CA GLU A 208 -7.16 -32.74 40.07
C GLU A 208 -8.07 -31.65 39.45
N ALA A 209 -8.72 -30.85 40.29
CA ALA A 209 -9.57 -29.74 39.83
C ALA A 209 -8.74 -28.66 39.11
N VAL A 210 -7.56 -28.31 39.64
CA VAL A 210 -6.63 -27.37 38.99
C VAL A 210 -6.19 -27.86 37.63
N THR A 211 -5.81 -29.14 37.53
CA THR A 211 -5.40 -29.76 36.27
C THR A 211 -6.54 -29.70 35.25
N THR A 212 -7.76 -30.04 35.68
CA THR A 212 -8.96 -29.99 34.84
C THR A 212 -9.24 -28.58 34.33
N ALA A 213 -9.20 -27.58 35.21
CA ALA A 213 -9.47 -26.18 34.85
C ALA A 213 -8.40 -25.62 33.90
N LYS A 214 -7.11 -25.91 34.13
CA LYS A 214 -6.03 -25.50 33.22
C LYS A 214 -6.17 -26.12 31.83
N ASN A 215 -6.54 -27.40 31.76
CA ASN A 215 -6.80 -28.07 30.48
C ASN A 215 -7.99 -27.44 29.74
N ALA A 216 -9.04 -27.02 30.44
CA ALA A 216 -10.17 -26.31 29.85
C ALA A 216 -9.73 -24.94 29.28
N ILE A 217 -8.93 -24.17 30.01
CA ILE A 217 -8.34 -22.90 29.53
C ILE A 217 -7.49 -23.12 28.28
N ASP A 218 -6.67 -24.18 28.26
CA ASP A 218 -5.84 -24.50 27.11
C ASP A 218 -6.68 -24.80 25.86
N GLN A 219 -7.83 -25.44 26.02
CA GLN A 219 -8.77 -25.76 24.93
C GLN A 219 -9.66 -24.58 24.51
N ALA A 220 -9.88 -23.59 25.38
CA ALA A 220 -10.72 -22.44 25.06
C ALA A 220 -10.14 -21.64 23.89
N THR A 221 -10.99 -21.23 22.94
CA THR A 221 -10.57 -20.42 21.79
C THR A 221 -10.79 -18.92 21.99
N ASN A 222 -11.69 -18.54 22.90
CA ASN A 222 -12.10 -17.16 23.15
C ASN A 222 -12.09 -16.82 24.63
N ASN A 223 -12.23 -15.53 24.94
CA ASN A 223 -12.24 -15.02 26.31
C ASN A 223 -13.34 -15.66 27.17
N ALA A 224 -14.55 -15.81 26.61
CA ALA A 224 -15.69 -16.37 27.35
C ALA A 224 -15.44 -17.81 27.82
N GLY A 225 -14.80 -18.64 26.98
CA GLY A 225 -14.43 -20.01 27.34
C GLY A 225 -13.31 -20.09 28.37
N VAL A 226 -12.43 -19.09 28.43
CA VAL A 226 -11.40 -18.98 29.49
C VAL A 226 -12.02 -18.58 30.83
N ASP A 227 -13.13 -17.84 30.81
CA ASP A 227 -13.79 -17.31 32.01
C ASP A 227 -14.78 -18.30 32.68
N THR A 228 -15.04 -19.46 32.05
CA THR A 228 -15.87 -20.56 32.58
C THR A 228 -15.08 -21.58 33.39
#